data_AF-A0A151JG98-F1
#
_entry.id   AF-A0A151JG98-F1
#
_cell.length_a   1.000
_cell.length_b   1.000
_cell.length_c   1.000
_cell.angle_alpha   90.00
_cell.angle_beta   90.00
_cell.angle_gamma   90.00
#
_symmetry.space_group_name_H-M   'P 1'
#
loop_
_entity.id
_entity.type
_entity.pdbx_description
1 polymer ?
#
loop_
_entity_poly.entity_id
_entity_poly.type
_entity_poly.pdbx_seq_one_letter_code
_entity_poly.pdbx_strand_id
1 'polypeptide(L)'
;MRTEMLSTRIDHDTKIAFTNVCDEMGLSTSQAIKLFAKAVINHGGIPFELRVPQPNEVTASAIQELVEGKGHKAETVEAMLNELTEGKVKHV
;
A
#
# COMPACT_ATOMS: atom_id res chain seq x y z
N MET A 1 -18.50 -26.83 2.79
CA MET A 1 -17.71 -25.59 2.98
C MET A 1 -18.44 -24.73 4.01
N ARG A 2 -17.75 -24.25 5.05
CA ARG A 2 -18.31 -23.26 5.98
C ARG A 2 -18.27 -21.89 5.30
N THR A 3 -19.40 -21.19 5.26
CA THR A 3 -19.48 -19.83 4.74
C THR A 3 -19.67 -18.87 5.89
N GLU A 4 -18.95 -17.75 5.87
CA GLU A 4 -19.09 -16.67 6.86
C GLU A 4 -19.44 -15.36 6.15
N MET A 5 -20.17 -14.50 6.85
CA MET A 5 -20.59 -13.21 6.33
C MET A 5 -19.53 -12.15 6.61
N LEU A 6 -19.11 -11.43 5.58
CA LEU A 6 -18.28 -10.24 5.69
C LEU A 6 -19.18 -9.01 5.52
N SER A 7 -19.31 -8.19 6.56
CA SER A 7 -20.12 -6.97 6.55
C SER A 7 -19.31 -5.75 6.99
N THR A 8 -19.59 -4.61 6.38
CA THR A 8 -19.00 -3.31 6.76
C THR A 8 -20.02 -2.20 6.54
N ARG A 9 -19.88 -1.10 7.29
CA ARG A 9 -20.68 0.11 7.08
C ARG A 9 -20.09 0.91 5.93
N ILE A 10 -20.97 1.42 5.07
CA ILE A 10 -20.65 2.27 3.93
C ILE A 10 -21.71 3.37 3.85
N ASP A 11 -21.34 4.57 3.41
CA ASP A 11 -22.30 5.64 3.18
C ASP A 11 -23.20 5.34 1.97
N HIS A 12 -24.30 6.08 1.88
CA HIS A 12 -25.34 5.84 0.89
C HIS A 12 -24.84 6.07 -0.54
N ASP A 13 -24.12 7.18 -0.76
CA ASP A 13 -23.70 7.61 -2.08
C ASP A 13 -22.64 6.65 -2.66
N THR A 14 -21.67 6.25 -1.84
CA THR A 14 -20.67 5.25 -2.23
C THR A 14 -21.32 3.91 -2.54
N LYS A 15 -22.34 3.48 -1.77
CA LYS A 15 -23.07 2.23 -2.07
C LYS A 15 -23.76 2.29 -3.42
N ILE A 16 -24.42 3.40 -3.75
CA ILE A 16 -25.10 3.59 -5.04
C ILE A 16 -24.06 3.54 -6.18
N ALA A 17 -22.99 4.34 -6.08
CA ALA A 17 -21.95 4.39 -7.09
C ALA A 17 -21.31 3.01 -7.34
N PHE A 18 -20.96 2.30 -6.26
CA PHE A 18 -20.40 0.95 -6.36
C PHE A 18 -21.36 -0.06 -6.99
N THR A 19 -22.65 0.01 -6.66
CA THR A 19 -23.67 -0.89 -7.22
C THR A 19 -23.82 -0.69 -8.72
N ASN A 20 -23.93 0.57 -9.18
CA ASN A 20 -24.06 0.88 -10.61
C ASN A 20 -22.87 0.36 -11.42
N VAL A 21 -21.64 0.56 -10.93
CA VAL A 21 -20.42 0.07 -11.58
C VAL A 21 -20.40 -1.46 -11.63
N CYS A 22 -20.82 -2.15 -10.56
CA CYS A 22 -20.91 -3.61 -10.56
C CYS A 22 -21.96 -4.10 -11.57
N ASP A 23 -23.11 -3.46 -11.65
CA ASP A 23 -24.20 -3.81 -12.55
C ASP A 23 -23.81 -3.62 -14.03
N GLU A 24 -23.09 -2.55 -14.36
CA GLU A 24 -22.52 -2.34 -15.70
C GLU A 24 -21.55 -3.45 -16.13
N MET A 25 -20.84 -4.05 -15.16
CA MET A 25 -19.97 -5.20 -15.38
C MET A 25 -20.69 -6.55 -15.33
N GLY A 26 -22.01 -6.57 -15.08
CA GLY A 26 -22.79 -7.81 -14.94
C GLY A 26 -22.46 -8.59 -13.66
N LEU A 27 -22.00 -7.92 -12.61
CA LEU A 27 -21.63 -8.51 -11.33
C LEU A 27 -22.53 -8.00 -10.22
N SER A 28 -22.90 -8.87 -9.28
CA SER A 28 -23.42 -8.40 -7.99
C SER A 28 -22.29 -7.79 -7.14
N THR A 29 -22.63 -6.84 -6.28
CA THR A 29 -21.70 -6.27 -5.28
C THR A 29 -21.03 -7.35 -4.42
N SER A 30 -21.74 -8.43 -4.10
CA SER A 30 -21.20 -9.57 -3.35
C SER A 30 -20.17 -10.37 -4.15
N GLN A 31 -20.34 -10.51 -5.47
CA GLN A 31 -19.33 -11.13 -6.34
C GLN A 31 -18.09 -10.25 -6.44
N ALA A 32 -18.25 -8.94 -6.60
CA ALA A 32 -17.14 -7.99 -6.64
C ALA A 32 -16.31 -8.03 -5.34
N ILE A 33 -16.95 -8.03 -4.17
CA ILE A 33 -16.25 -8.14 -2.87
C ILE A 33 -15.51 -9.47 -2.75
N LYS A 34 -16.10 -10.59 -3.20
CA LYS A 34 -15.43 -11.89 -3.22
C LYS A 34 -14.21 -11.91 -4.15
N LEU A 35 -14.29 -11.27 -5.31
CA LEU A 35 -13.16 -11.13 -6.23
C LEU A 35 -12.05 -10.29 -5.61
N PHE A 36 -12.39 -9.17 -4.98
CA PHE A 36 -11.43 -8.33 -4.26
C PHE A 36 -10.69 -9.09 -3.16
N ALA A 37 -11.41 -9.85 -2.32
CA ALA A 37 -10.79 -10.67 -1.27
C ALA A 37 -9.82 -11.71 -1.85
N LYS A 38 -10.17 -12.36 -2.96
CA LYS A 38 -9.26 -13.29 -3.66
C LYS A 38 -8.04 -12.59 -4.23
N ALA A 39 -8.21 -11.41 -4.79
CA ALA A 39 -7.10 -10.62 -5.30
C ALA A 39 -6.14 -10.23 -4.16
N VAL A 40 -6.66 -9.79 -3.00
CA VAL A 40 -5.84 -9.50 -1.81
C VAL A 40 -5.01 -10.71 -1.38
N ILE A 41 -5.63 -11.89 -1.33
CA ILE A 41 -4.95 -13.14 -0.95
C ILE A 41 -3.83 -13.48 -1.96
N ASN A 42 -4.12 -13.38 -3.26
CA ASN A 42 -3.16 -13.73 -4.30
C ASN A 42 -1.98 -12.76 -4.38
N HIS A 43 -2.22 -11.48 -4.14
CA HIS A 43 -1.17 -10.45 -4.17
C HIS A 43 -0.40 -10.32 -2.85
N GLY A 44 -0.89 -10.89 -1.74
CA GLY A 44 -0.31 -10.71 -0.41
C GLY A 44 -0.45 -9.27 0.12
N GLY A 45 -1.41 -8.50 -0.40
CA GLY A 45 -1.58 -7.09 -0.13
C GLY A 45 -2.76 -6.50 -0.91
N ILE A 46 -3.00 -5.18 -0.80
CA ILE A 46 -4.06 -4.53 -1.56
C ILE A 46 -3.71 -4.59 -3.07
N PRO A 47 -4.59 -5.14 -3.93
CA PRO A 47 -4.32 -5.40 -5.35
C PRO A 47 -4.46 -4.15 -6.23
N PHE A 48 -4.10 -2.98 -5.70
CA PHE A 48 -4.03 -1.71 -6.40
C PHE A 48 -3.06 -0.80 -5.67
N GLU A 49 -2.55 0.21 -6.39
CA GLU A 49 -1.60 1.14 -5.81
C GLU A 49 -2.26 2.04 -4.78
N LEU A 50 -1.71 2.04 -3.55
CA LEU A 50 -2.16 2.92 -2.48
C LEU A 50 -1.45 4.26 -2.62
N ARG A 51 -2.12 5.23 -3.24
CA ARG A 51 -1.63 6.60 -3.37
C ARG A 51 -2.36 7.53 -2.42
N VAL A 52 -1.60 8.38 -1.73
CA VAL A 52 -2.09 9.56 -1.03
C VAL A 52 -1.67 10.80 -1.83
N PRO A 53 -2.49 11.86 -1.91
CA PRO A 53 -2.12 13.08 -2.65
C PRO A 53 -0.85 13.74 -2.11
N GLN A 54 -0.56 13.56 -0.83
CA GLN A 54 0.61 14.10 -0.15
C GLN A 54 1.26 12.99 0.69
N PRO A 55 2.59 12.93 0.76
CA PRO A 55 3.30 12.03 1.66
C PRO A 55 2.87 12.24 3.11
N ASN A 56 2.98 11.21 3.94
CA ASN A 56 2.79 11.37 5.38
C ASN A 56 3.87 12.28 5.99
N GLU A 57 3.63 12.79 7.20
CA GLU A 57 4.53 13.74 7.88
C GLU A 57 5.96 13.22 7.99
N VAL A 58 6.12 11.92 8.29
CA VAL A 58 7.43 11.27 8.41
C VAL A 58 8.20 11.33 7.09
N THR A 59 7.55 10.97 5.98
CA THR A 59 8.15 10.98 4.65
C THR A 59 8.44 12.41 4.19
N ALA A 60 7.52 13.34 4.44
CA ALA A 60 7.71 14.75 4.11
C ALA A 60 8.91 15.37 4.85
N SER A 61 9.05 15.07 6.14
CA SER A 61 10.18 15.52 6.96
C SER A 61 11.51 14.95 6.46
N ALA A 62 11.58 13.66 6.14
CA ALA A 62 12.78 13.03 5.60
C ALA A 62 13.22 13.66 4.25
N ILE A 63 12.26 14.03 3.39
CA ILE A 63 12.54 14.75 2.15
C ILE A 63 13.12 16.14 2.45
N GLN A 64 12.54 16.88 3.41
CA GLN A 64 13.05 18.20 3.79
C GLN A 64 14.47 18.13 4.37
N GLU A 65 14.76 17.16 5.23
CA GLU A 65 16.10 16.95 5.79
C GLU A 65 17.17 16.77 4.70
N LEU A 66 16.85 15.98 3.67
CA LEU A 66 17.73 15.77 2.54
C LEU A 66 17.90 17.05 1.71
N VAL A 67 16.82 17.79 1.45
CA VAL A 67 16.85 19.09 0.73
C VAL A 67 17.68 20.14 1.49
N GLU A 68 17.63 20.13 2.83
CA GLU A 68 18.44 20.99 3.69
C GLU A 68 19.91 20.56 3.78
N GLY A 69 20.30 19.47 3.12
CA GLY A 69 21.68 18.98 3.08
C GLY A 69 22.12 18.30 4.38
N LYS A 70 21.18 17.92 5.25
CA LYS A 70 21.43 17.22 6.52
C LYS A 70 21.52 15.70 6.36
N GLY A 71 21.34 15.18 5.15
CA GLY A 71 21.46 13.76 4.85
C GLY A 71 22.87 13.21 5.08
N HIS A 72 22.94 11.90 5.35
CA HIS A 72 24.19 11.17 5.47
C HIS A 72 24.92 11.05 4.13
N LYS A 73 26.26 11.11 4.17
CA LYS A 73 27.13 10.91 3.01
C LYS A 73 28.10 9.79 3.29
N ALA A 74 28.33 8.94 2.30
CA ALA A 74 29.33 7.89 2.35
C ALA A 74 30.27 8.04 1.15
N GLU A 75 31.57 7.88 1.41
CA GLU A 75 32.63 8.00 0.38
C GLU A 75 32.65 6.81 -0.58
N THR A 76 32.16 5.64 -0.15
CA THR A 76 32.10 4.42 -0.96
C THR A 76 30.78 3.67 -0.74
N VAL A 77 30.40 2.84 -1.71
CA VAL A 77 29.22 1.96 -1.61
C VAL A 77 29.36 1.00 -0.42
N GLU A 78 30.56 0.50 -0.16
CA GLU A 78 30.86 -0.36 1.00
C GLU A 78 30.64 0.38 2.33
N ALA A 79 31.08 1.63 2.43
CA ALA A 79 30.85 2.46 3.62
C ALA A 79 29.35 2.69 3.86
N MET A 80 28.60 3.02 2.80
CA MET A 80 27.14 3.18 2.87
C MET A 80 26.43 1.91 3.39
N LEU A 81 26.77 0.74 2.83
CA LEU A 81 26.15 -0.52 3.22
C LEU A 81 26.49 -0.91 4.66
N ASN A 82 27.71 -0.63 5.12
CA ASN A 82 28.11 -0.87 6.51
C ASN A 82 27.31 0.00 7.50
N GLU A 83 27.09 1.28 7.16
CA GLU A 83 26.28 2.19 7.98
C GLU A 83 24.81 1.77 8.06
N LEU A 84 24.18 1.42 6.93
CA LEU A 84 22.76 1.05 6.87
C LEU A 84 22.43 -0.30 7.53
N THR A 85 23.40 -1.21 7.56
CA THR A 85 23.18 -2.58 8.05
C THR A 85 23.76 -2.84 9.43
N GLU A 86 24.22 -1.80 10.12
CA GLU A 86 24.89 -1.90 11.43
C GLU A 86 26.06 -2.92 11.42
N GLY A 87 26.76 -3.04 10.28
CA GLY A 87 27.86 -4.00 10.10
C GLY A 87 27.46 -5.48 10.02
N LYS A 88 26.18 -5.80 9.81
CA LYS A 88 25.68 -7.19 9.68
C LYS A 88 25.91 -7.80 8.29
N VAL A 89 26.22 -6.99 7.28
CA VAL A 89 26.57 -7.48 5.94
C VAL A 89 28.09 -7.43 5.77
N LYS A 90 28.77 -8.49 6.20
CA LYS A 90 30.15 -8.74 5.83
C LYS A 90 30.15 -9.70 4.65
N HIS A 91 30.68 -9.24 3.52
CA HIS A 91 30.86 -9.95 2.25
C HIS A 91 29.63 -9.95 1.32
N VAL A 92 29.70 -9.06 0.32
CA VAL A 92 29.19 -9.29 -1.04
C VAL A 92 30.41 -9.35 -1.96
#